data_AF-A0A356X3Z9-F1
#
_entry.id   AF-A0A356X3Z9-F1
#
_cell.length_a   1.000
_cell.length_b   1.000
_cell.length_c   1.000
_cell.angle_alpha   90.00
_cell.angle_beta   90.00
_cell.angle_gamma   90.00
#
_symmetry.space_group_name_H-M   'P 1'
#
loop_
_entity.id
_entity.type
_entity.pdbx_description
1 polymer ?
#
loop_
_entity_poly.entity_id
_entity_poly.type
_entity_poly.pdbx_seq_one_letter_code
_entity_poly.pdbx_strand_id
1 'polypeptide(L)'
;MIIRQKHFLIPLVLLFSICGLELKAQENQIIPLNQNVYEYIKKFQQRGKLLELNPTSLPYTKGDVHVAISQIDKEALSDTEVFWYDHIEKVLGFDWPEDRSKKELYVHGSLGGGFDLNNTLREEGIRATGGKPYFLPNGELQLYGEGGSFGGQLGIRHDLYYYYDPDGILPYGRMYVRSEDFYFGYNGDYLQLYAGRFNSHFAPFGEASTILSDNPNA
;
A
#
# COMPACT_ATOMS: atom_id res chain seq x y z
N MET A 1 -28.77 44.34 9.24
CA MET A 1 -29.20 42.93 9.34
C MET A 1 -27.94 42.08 9.43
N ILE A 2 -27.83 41.34 10.53
CA ILE A 2 -26.70 40.50 11.01
C ILE A 2 -26.67 39.26 10.08
N ILE A 3 -25.56 38.58 9.73
CA ILE A 3 -24.75 37.69 10.59
C ILE A 3 -23.38 37.40 9.97
N ARG A 4 -22.38 37.45 10.88
CA ARG A 4 -20.98 37.06 10.80
C ARG A 4 -20.76 35.61 10.32
N GLN A 5 -19.98 35.41 9.25
CA GLN A 5 -19.28 34.16 8.94
C GLN A 5 -17.77 34.30 9.23
N LYS A 6 -17.36 34.37 10.50
CA LYS A 6 -15.92 34.39 10.87
C LYS A 6 -15.54 33.45 12.02
N HIS A 7 -16.44 32.57 12.46
CA HIS A 7 -16.21 31.75 13.65
C HIS A 7 -16.09 30.24 13.39
N PHE A 8 -16.12 29.78 12.12
CA PHE A 8 -15.99 28.36 11.81
C PHE A 8 -14.54 27.89 11.65
N LEU A 9 -13.62 28.80 11.32
CA LEU A 9 -12.18 28.49 11.21
C LEU A 9 -11.49 28.38 12.57
N ILE A 10 -11.98 29.11 13.58
CA ILE A 10 -11.38 29.15 14.92
C ILE A 10 -11.48 27.80 15.65
N PRO A 11 -12.62 27.09 15.69
CA PRO A 11 -12.68 25.76 16.32
C PRO A 11 -11.87 24.72 15.54
N LEU A 12 -11.74 24.84 14.21
CA LEU A 12 -10.93 23.93 13.41
C LEU A 12 -9.43 24.08 13.73
N VAL A 13 -8.94 25.31 13.82
CA VAL A 13 -7.55 25.61 14.20
C VAL A 13 -7.27 25.22 15.66
N LEU A 14 -8.25 25.41 16.56
CA LEU A 14 -8.14 24.96 17.96
C LEU A 14 -8.17 23.43 18.08
N LEU A 15 -8.92 22.71 17.23
CA LEU A 15 -8.91 21.24 17.20
C LEU A 15 -7.52 20.71 16.77
N PHE A 16 -6.89 21.38 15.79
CA PHE A 16 -5.52 21.05 15.36
C PHE A 16 -4.46 21.43 16.42
N SER A 17 -4.64 22.51 17.17
CA SER A 17 -3.69 22.93 18.22
C SER A 17 -3.68 22.05 19.47
N ILE A 18 -4.70 21.23 19.72
CA ILE A 18 -4.72 20.30 20.86
C ILE A 18 -3.93 19.01 20.56
N CYS A 19 -3.60 18.73 19.28
CA CYS A 19 -2.72 17.64 18.88
C CYS A 19 -1.23 18.05 18.92
N GLY A 20 -0.81 18.70 20.01
CA GLY A 20 0.60 18.93 20.32
C GLY A 20 1.29 17.61 20.63
N LEU A 21 1.54 16.82 19.59
CA LEU A 21 2.27 15.56 19.62
C LEU A 21 3.67 15.82 19.10
N GLU A 22 4.66 15.14 19.67
CA GLU A 22 6.01 15.12 19.09
C GLU A 22 5.88 14.75 17.61
N LEU A 23 6.26 15.67 16.72
CA LEU A 23 6.20 15.48 15.28
C LEU A 23 7.36 14.57 14.86
N LYS A 24 7.24 13.28 15.12
CA LYS A 24 8.13 12.25 14.59
C LYS A 24 7.41 11.55 13.45
N ALA A 25 8.09 11.36 12.33
CA ALA A 25 7.63 10.48 11.27
C ALA A 25 7.51 9.06 11.85
N GLN A 26 6.29 8.52 11.82
CA GLN A 26 5.98 7.15 12.18
C GLN A 26 5.77 6.44 10.84
N GLU A 27 6.55 5.41 10.49
CA GLU A 27 6.60 4.77 9.16
C GLU A 27 5.23 4.20 8.72
N ASN A 28 4.27 5.07 8.43
CA ASN A 28 2.83 4.79 8.37
C ASN A 28 2.37 4.46 6.96
N GLN A 29 3.32 4.32 6.04
CA GLN A 29 3.03 4.03 4.65
C GLN A 29 2.41 2.64 4.56
N ILE A 30 1.17 2.58 4.06
CA ILE A 30 0.49 1.34 3.71
C ILE A 30 1.28 0.63 2.62
N ILE A 31 1.50 -0.67 2.78
CA ILE A 31 2.12 -1.55 1.79
C ILE A 31 1.01 -2.10 0.87
N PRO A 32 1.00 -1.76 -0.43
CA PRO A 32 0.01 -2.26 -1.37
C PRO A 32 0.00 -3.79 -1.48
N LEU A 33 -1.19 -4.40 -1.53
CA LEU A 33 -1.37 -5.87 -1.54
C LEU A 33 -0.82 -6.56 -2.81
N ASN A 34 -0.54 -5.82 -3.87
CA ASN A 34 0.06 -6.35 -5.10
C ASN A 34 1.59 -6.54 -4.99
N GLN A 35 2.22 -6.15 -3.88
CA GLN A 35 3.65 -6.33 -3.69
C GLN A 35 3.99 -7.76 -3.26
N ASN A 36 5.03 -8.33 -3.87
CA ASN A 36 5.54 -9.66 -3.57
C ASN A 36 6.05 -9.83 -2.13
N VAL A 37 6.17 -8.74 -1.36
CA VAL A 37 6.58 -8.77 0.05
C VAL A 37 5.63 -9.62 0.91
N TYR A 38 4.32 -9.61 0.61
CA TYR A 38 3.32 -10.37 1.35
C TYR A 38 3.50 -11.89 1.20
N GLU A 39 4.04 -12.36 0.07
CA GLU A 39 4.38 -13.79 -0.10
C GLU A 39 5.45 -14.24 0.88
N TYR A 40 6.45 -13.40 1.14
CA TYR A 40 7.52 -13.71 2.08
C TYR A 40 7.05 -13.58 3.53
N ILE A 41 6.22 -12.57 3.84
CA ILE A 41 5.57 -12.44 5.16
C ILE A 41 4.73 -13.70 5.47
N LYS A 42 3.91 -14.15 4.51
CA LYS A 42 3.12 -15.37 4.63
C LYS A 42 4.00 -16.60 4.93
N LYS A 43 5.12 -16.77 4.20
CA LYS A 43 6.05 -17.88 4.42
C LYS A 43 6.67 -17.84 5.83
N PHE A 44 6.97 -16.65 6.35
CA PHE A 44 7.43 -16.50 7.74
C PHE A 44 6.34 -16.86 8.76
N GLN A 45 5.11 -16.38 8.56
CA GLN A 45 3.95 -16.70 9.40
C GLN A 45 3.67 -18.20 9.44
N GLN A 46 3.74 -18.88 8.29
CA GLN A 46 3.61 -20.33 8.20
C GLN A 46 4.70 -21.11 8.96
N ARG A 47 5.84 -20.47 9.24
CA ARG A 47 6.94 -21.03 10.05
C ARG A 47 6.90 -20.59 11.52
N GLY A 48 5.81 -19.95 11.95
CA GLY A 48 5.66 -19.48 13.33
C GLY A 48 6.46 -18.22 13.66
N LYS A 49 6.91 -17.46 12.64
CA LYS A 49 7.59 -16.16 12.79
C LYS A 49 6.63 -15.03 12.40
N LEU A 50 6.91 -13.79 12.79
CA LEU A 50 6.06 -12.61 12.50
C LEU A 50 4.61 -12.74 13.00
N LEU A 51 4.39 -13.39 14.15
CA LEU A 51 3.05 -13.62 14.71
C LEU A 51 2.36 -12.35 15.22
N GLU A 52 3.13 -11.28 15.45
CA GLU A 52 2.62 -9.94 15.78
C GLU A 52 1.80 -9.34 14.63
N LEU A 53 2.08 -9.74 13.38
CA LEU A 53 1.32 -9.32 12.21
C LEU A 53 0.05 -10.17 12.10
N ASN A 54 -1.12 -9.53 12.20
CA ASN A 54 -2.39 -10.22 12.06
C ASN A 54 -2.63 -10.61 10.58
N PRO A 55 -2.61 -11.92 10.23
CA PRO A 55 -2.71 -12.38 8.84
C PRO A 55 -4.03 -12.03 8.16
N THR A 56 -5.08 -11.69 8.90
CA THR A 56 -6.41 -11.37 8.35
C THR A 56 -6.74 -9.88 8.36
N SER A 57 -5.77 -9.02 8.70
CA SER A 57 -5.96 -7.57 8.77
C SER A 57 -5.00 -6.88 7.82
N LEU A 58 -5.27 -7.01 6.52
CA LEU A 58 -4.44 -6.44 5.46
C LEU A 58 -5.10 -5.15 4.92
N PRO A 59 -4.32 -4.13 4.54
CA PRO A 59 -2.85 -4.14 4.38
C PRO A 59 -2.09 -3.81 5.68
N TYR A 60 -0.81 -4.19 5.73
CA TYR A 60 0.13 -3.74 6.76
C TYR A 60 0.74 -2.38 6.41
N THR A 61 1.20 -1.65 7.42
CA THR A 61 2.10 -0.50 7.23
C THR A 61 3.57 -0.94 7.20
N LYS A 62 4.44 -0.08 6.68
CA LYS A 62 5.90 -0.30 6.77
C LYS A 62 6.35 -0.43 8.22
N GLY A 63 5.83 0.40 9.12
CA GLY A 63 6.14 0.36 10.54
C GLY A 63 5.76 -0.97 11.18
N ASP A 64 4.58 -1.52 10.89
CA ASP A 64 4.16 -2.83 11.40
C ASP A 64 5.16 -3.92 11.02
N VAL A 65 5.55 -3.94 9.73
CA VAL A 65 6.50 -4.94 9.21
C VAL A 65 7.90 -4.72 9.76
N HIS A 66 8.36 -3.47 9.89
CA HIS A 66 9.66 -3.13 10.47
C HIS A 66 9.75 -3.62 11.92
N VAL A 67 8.76 -3.31 12.75
CA VAL A 67 8.70 -3.77 14.14
C VAL A 67 8.74 -5.29 14.19
N ALA A 68 7.89 -5.97 13.42
CA ALA A 68 7.82 -7.42 13.43
C ALA A 68 9.12 -8.10 12.93
N ILE A 69 9.75 -7.58 11.87
CA ILE A 69 10.96 -8.18 11.29
C ILE A 69 12.20 -7.91 12.16
N SER A 70 12.25 -6.77 12.86
CA SER A 70 13.35 -6.41 13.77
C SER A 70 13.50 -7.34 14.98
N GLN A 71 12.43 -8.07 15.31
CA GLN A 71 12.43 -9.07 16.39
C GLN A 71 13.00 -10.43 15.95
N ILE A 72 13.24 -10.62 14.65
CA ILE A 72 13.81 -11.86 14.12
C ILE A 72 15.33 -11.82 14.32
N ASP A 73 15.87 -12.82 15.01
CA ASP A 73 17.30 -13.08 15.01
C ASP A 73 17.74 -13.60 13.63
N LYS A 74 18.40 -12.73 12.85
CA LYS A 74 18.90 -13.02 11.50
C LYS A 74 19.94 -14.15 11.50
N GLU A 75 20.72 -14.31 12.57
CA GLU A 75 21.75 -15.35 12.66
C GLU A 75 21.15 -16.75 12.85
N ALA A 76 19.93 -16.82 13.39
CA ALA A 76 19.16 -18.06 13.57
C ALA A 76 18.36 -18.46 12.31
N LEU A 77 18.44 -17.70 11.22
CA LEU A 77 17.72 -17.98 9.98
C LEU A 77 18.48 -18.98 9.09
N SER A 78 17.73 -19.85 8.43
CA SER A 78 18.26 -20.63 7.30
C SER A 78 18.55 -19.74 6.09
N ASP A 79 19.43 -20.17 5.19
CA ASP A 79 19.79 -19.40 3.97
C ASP A 79 18.56 -18.94 3.15
N THR A 80 17.53 -19.79 3.10
CA THR A 80 16.27 -19.45 2.41
C THR A 80 15.49 -18.35 3.12
N GLU A 81 15.49 -18.36 4.45
CA GLU A 81 14.83 -17.32 5.25
C GLU A 81 15.62 -16.02 5.22
N VAL A 82 16.95 -16.08 5.21
CA VAL A 82 17.80 -14.90 4.99
C VAL A 82 17.45 -14.25 3.66
N PHE A 83 17.29 -15.04 2.59
CA PHE A 83 16.85 -14.50 1.30
C PHE A 83 15.47 -13.80 1.38
N TRP A 84 14.50 -14.37 2.10
CA TRP A 84 13.20 -13.73 2.30
C TRP A 84 13.30 -12.45 3.12
N TYR A 85 14.07 -12.49 4.21
CA TYR A 85 14.33 -11.36 5.10
C TYR A 85 14.96 -10.20 4.32
N ASP A 86 16.06 -10.47 3.60
CA ASP A 86 16.77 -9.48 2.79
C ASP A 86 15.87 -8.90 1.69
N HIS A 87 14.99 -9.71 1.10
CA HIS A 87 14.05 -9.24 0.09
C HIS A 87 13.01 -8.27 0.70
N ILE A 88 12.47 -8.58 1.88
CA ILE A 88 11.54 -7.68 2.59
C ILE A 88 12.23 -6.35 2.91
N GLU A 89 13.42 -6.40 3.53
CA GLU A 89 14.18 -5.19 3.86
C GLU A 89 14.46 -4.33 2.64
N LYS A 90 14.91 -4.95 1.54
CA LYS A 90 15.24 -4.24 0.31
C LYS A 90 14.01 -3.60 -0.34
N VAL A 91 12.88 -4.32 -0.42
CA VAL A 91 11.66 -3.80 -1.05
C VAL A 91 11.05 -2.66 -0.24
N LEU A 92 11.07 -2.76 1.09
CA LEU A 92 10.50 -1.73 1.96
C LEU A 92 11.51 -0.60 2.29
N GLY A 93 12.79 -0.83 1.96
CA GLY A 93 13.89 0.09 2.14
C GLY A 93 14.31 0.22 3.61
N PHE A 94 14.30 -0.87 4.37
CA PHE A 94 14.80 -0.94 5.75
C PHE A 94 16.33 -1.09 5.82
N ASP A 95 16.96 -1.40 4.69
CA ASP A 95 18.42 -1.54 4.53
C ASP A 95 19.21 -0.23 4.65
N TRP A 96 18.52 0.92 4.80
CA TRP A 96 19.15 2.23 4.94
C TRP A 96 19.50 2.52 6.41
N PRO A 97 20.76 2.88 6.73
CA PRO A 97 21.23 3.10 8.11
C PRO A 97 20.65 4.34 8.80
N GLU A 98 19.81 5.13 8.12
CA GLU A 98 19.15 6.29 8.71
C GLU A 98 17.87 5.87 9.45
N ASP A 99 17.89 6.07 10.76
CA ASP A 99 16.73 5.96 11.64
C ASP A 99 15.64 6.98 11.23
N ARG A 100 14.72 6.53 10.38
CA ARG A 100 13.63 7.36 9.82
C ARG A 100 12.69 7.89 10.89
N SER A 101 12.61 7.19 12.04
CA SER A 101 11.81 7.60 13.20
C SER A 101 12.24 8.94 13.82
N LYS A 102 13.44 9.43 13.47
CA LYS A 102 13.98 10.71 13.95
C LYS A 102 13.69 11.89 13.03
N LYS A 103 13.12 11.69 11.84
CA LYS A 103 12.80 12.78 10.92
C LYS A 103 11.44 13.39 11.29
N GLU A 104 11.35 14.71 11.33
CA GLU A 104 10.07 15.41 11.55
C GLU A 104 9.14 15.32 10.33
N LEU A 105 9.73 15.17 9.15
CA LEU A 105 9.05 15.01 7.88
C LEU A 105 9.78 13.95 7.04
N TYR A 106 9.05 12.97 6.55
CA TYR A 106 9.51 11.97 5.61
C TYR A 106 8.74 12.09 4.30
N VAL A 107 9.46 12.04 3.18
CA VAL A 107 8.88 12.09 1.83
C VAL A 107 9.56 11.02 1.00
N HIS A 108 8.76 10.27 0.27
CA HIS A 108 9.21 9.22 -0.62
C HIS A 108 8.49 9.32 -1.97
N GLY A 109 9.21 9.02 -3.04
CA GLY A 109 8.64 8.91 -4.37
C GLY A 109 9.16 7.67 -5.05
N SER A 110 8.28 6.93 -5.73
CA SER A 110 8.64 5.81 -6.59
C SER A 110 8.04 6.01 -7.98
N LEU A 111 8.77 5.56 -8.99
CA LEU A 111 8.33 5.53 -10.38
C LEU A 111 8.53 4.11 -10.89
N GLY A 112 7.46 3.49 -11.35
CA GLY A 112 7.43 2.15 -11.94
C GLY A 112 7.04 2.21 -13.40
N GLY A 113 7.55 1.27 -14.19
CA GLY A 113 7.22 1.14 -15.61
C GLY A 113 7.34 -0.32 -16.02
N GLY A 114 6.41 -0.77 -16.86
CA GLY A 114 6.32 -2.16 -17.26
C GLY A 114 5.52 -2.34 -18.55
N PHE A 115 5.34 -3.60 -18.91
CA PHE A 115 4.46 -3.98 -20.01
C PHE A 115 3.97 -5.40 -19.81
N ASP A 116 2.72 -5.64 -20.18
CA ASP A 116 2.14 -6.98 -20.22
C ASP A 116 2.06 -7.48 -21.66
N LEU A 117 2.53 -8.71 -21.85
CA LEU A 117 2.37 -9.45 -23.11
C LEU A 117 1.34 -10.53 -22.89
N ASN A 118 0.19 -10.40 -23.55
CA ASN A 118 -0.91 -11.36 -23.40
C ASN A 118 -1.49 -11.74 -24.77
N ASN A 119 -2.02 -12.94 -24.90
CA ASN A 119 -2.74 -13.38 -26.11
C ASN A 119 -4.26 -13.20 -25.99
N THR A 120 -4.72 -12.73 -24.84
CA THR A 120 -6.09 -12.32 -24.54
C THR A 120 -6.05 -10.98 -23.80
N LEU A 121 -7.13 -10.23 -23.90
CA LEU A 121 -7.31 -9.03 -23.08
C LEU A 121 -7.98 -9.35 -21.74
N ARG A 122 -8.52 -10.55 -21.49
CA ARG A 122 -9.11 -10.91 -20.18
C ARG A 122 -8.09 -11.57 -19.25
N GLU A 123 -8.06 -11.16 -17.98
CA GLU A 123 -7.20 -11.73 -16.92
C GLU A 123 -7.61 -13.17 -16.51
N GLU A 124 -8.87 -13.60 -16.73
CA GLU A 124 -9.32 -14.95 -16.38
C GLU A 124 -8.79 -16.03 -17.35
N GLY A 125 -7.69 -16.67 -16.95
CA GLY A 125 -6.91 -17.66 -17.72
C GLY A 125 -7.53 -19.04 -17.96
N ILE A 126 -8.85 -19.24 -17.83
CA ILE A 126 -9.43 -20.59 -18.02
C ILE A 126 -9.62 -20.93 -19.51
N ARG A 127 -9.57 -19.93 -20.43
CA ARG A 127 -9.57 -20.17 -21.88
C ARG A 127 -8.75 -19.14 -22.65
N ALA A 128 -7.47 -19.43 -22.89
CA ALA A 128 -6.69 -18.74 -23.92
C ALA A 128 -7.17 -19.18 -25.32
N THR A 129 -8.10 -18.44 -25.91
CA THR A 129 -8.60 -18.71 -27.28
C THR A 129 -8.19 -17.66 -28.31
N GLY A 130 -7.35 -16.68 -27.95
CA GLY A 130 -6.92 -15.60 -28.84
C GLY A 130 -5.65 -15.93 -29.62
N GLY A 131 -5.68 -15.75 -30.94
CA GLY A 131 -4.51 -15.86 -31.82
C GLY A 131 -3.72 -14.57 -32.03
N LYS A 132 -4.08 -13.48 -31.32
CA LYS A 132 -3.46 -12.15 -31.48
C LYS A 132 -2.67 -11.78 -30.22
N PRO A 133 -1.38 -11.42 -30.34
CA PRO A 133 -0.63 -10.88 -29.22
C PRO A 133 -1.06 -9.43 -28.95
N TYR A 134 -1.16 -9.08 -27.67
CA TYR A 134 -1.39 -7.75 -27.14
C TYR A 134 -0.16 -7.31 -26.35
N PHE A 135 0.25 -6.07 -26.58
CA PHE A 135 1.33 -5.41 -25.84
C PHE A 135 0.72 -4.23 -25.08
N LEU A 136 0.78 -4.29 -23.75
CA LEU A 136 0.11 -3.38 -22.84
C LEU A 136 1.14 -2.69 -21.95
N PRO A 137 1.79 -1.60 -22.40
CA PRO A 137 2.67 -0.81 -21.55
C PRO A 137 1.88 -0.17 -20.41
N ASN A 138 2.51 -0.18 -19.24
CA ASN A 138 1.97 0.38 -18.02
C ASN A 138 3.06 1.18 -17.28
N GLY A 139 2.63 2.07 -16.40
CA GLY A 139 3.52 2.86 -15.57
C GLY A 139 2.80 3.40 -14.35
N GLU A 140 3.56 3.64 -13.30
CA GLU A 140 3.04 4.14 -12.03
C GLU A 140 3.96 5.19 -11.42
N LEU A 141 3.37 6.15 -10.72
CA LEU A 141 4.04 7.14 -9.91
C LEU A 141 3.37 7.11 -8.54
N GLN A 142 4.15 6.88 -7.48
CA GLN A 142 3.66 6.97 -6.11
C GLN A 142 4.44 8.04 -5.37
N LEU A 143 3.73 8.96 -4.73
CA LEU A 143 4.29 9.98 -3.85
C LEU A 143 3.72 9.78 -2.46
N TYR A 144 4.59 9.66 -1.47
CA TYR A 144 4.24 9.50 -0.08
C TYR A 144 4.88 10.61 0.75
N GLY A 145 4.14 11.11 1.74
CA GLY A 145 4.65 12.04 2.72
C GLY A 145 4.02 11.81 4.07
N GLU A 146 4.82 11.90 5.13
CA GLU A 146 4.36 11.84 6.52
C GLU A 146 5.12 12.82 7.39
N GLY A 147 4.43 13.36 8.39
CA GLY A 147 4.99 14.24 9.40
C GLY A 147 4.16 14.19 10.67
N GLY A 148 4.79 13.83 11.79
CA GLY A 148 4.09 13.53 13.03
C GLY A 148 3.04 12.44 12.85
N SER A 149 1.84 12.69 13.38
CA SER A 149 0.71 11.77 13.30
C SER A 149 -0.02 11.75 11.95
N PHE A 150 0.41 12.51 10.95
CA PHE A 150 -0.30 12.58 9.67
C PHE A 150 0.57 12.05 8.54
N GLY A 151 -0.05 11.34 7.59
CA GLY A 151 0.62 10.88 6.39
C GLY A 151 -0.35 10.69 5.25
N GLY A 152 0.16 10.57 4.04
CA GLY A 152 -0.69 10.34 2.88
C GLY A 152 0.10 9.89 1.68
N GLN A 153 -0.62 9.19 0.79
CA GLN A 153 -0.10 8.71 -0.47
C GLN A 153 -0.94 9.24 -1.62
N LEU A 154 -0.26 9.58 -2.70
CA LEU A 154 -0.83 9.86 -4.00
C LEU A 154 -0.20 8.91 -5.01
N GLY A 155 -0.96 7.89 -5.42
CA GLY A 155 -0.59 7.02 -6.52
C GLY A 155 -1.35 7.39 -7.80
N ILE A 156 -0.61 7.36 -8.90
CA ILE A 156 -1.10 7.59 -10.25
C ILE A 156 -0.60 6.41 -11.10
N ARG A 157 -1.51 5.67 -11.73
CA ARG A 157 -1.21 4.58 -12.66
C ARG A 157 -1.68 4.92 -14.06
N HIS A 158 -0.80 4.76 -15.04
CA HIS A 158 -1.14 4.77 -16.45
C HIS A 158 -1.11 3.33 -16.98
N ASP A 159 -2.18 2.87 -17.62
CA ASP A 159 -2.26 1.51 -18.15
C ASP A 159 -3.06 1.44 -19.46
N LEU A 160 -2.44 0.93 -20.53
CA LEU A 160 -3.13 0.75 -21.82
C LEU A 160 -4.16 -0.37 -21.77
N TYR A 161 -4.11 -1.29 -20.79
CA TYR A 161 -5.19 -2.24 -20.55
C TYR A 161 -6.56 -1.55 -20.44
N TYR A 162 -6.62 -0.41 -19.72
CA TYR A 162 -7.86 0.32 -19.51
C TYR A 162 -8.48 0.91 -20.79
N TYR A 163 -7.68 1.08 -21.84
CA TYR A 163 -8.16 1.54 -23.14
C TYR A 163 -8.89 0.44 -23.90
N TYR A 164 -8.37 -0.78 -23.87
CA TYR A 164 -8.92 -1.87 -24.66
C TYR A 164 -10.25 -2.43 -24.11
N ASP A 165 -10.58 -2.12 -22.85
CA ASP A 165 -11.86 -2.43 -22.15
C ASP A 165 -12.51 -3.75 -22.61
N PRO A 166 -11.85 -4.90 -22.41
CA PRO A 166 -12.29 -6.19 -22.93
C PRO A 166 -13.65 -6.66 -22.41
N ASP A 167 -14.10 -6.10 -21.29
CA ASP A 167 -15.38 -6.41 -20.67
C ASP A 167 -16.48 -5.42 -21.07
N GLY A 168 -16.14 -4.35 -21.80
CA GLY A 168 -17.08 -3.44 -22.45
C GLY A 168 -18.08 -2.77 -21.50
N ILE A 169 -17.71 -2.64 -20.22
CA ILE A 169 -18.63 -2.18 -19.17
C ILE A 169 -18.93 -0.68 -19.33
N LEU A 170 -18.07 0.11 -19.99
CA LEU A 170 -18.30 1.54 -20.25
C LEU A 170 -17.82 1.99 -21.65
N PRO A 171 -18.72 2.23 -22.62
CA PRO A 171 -18.37 2.59 -24.01
C PRO A 171 -17.79 4.01 -24.21
N TYR A 172 -17.64 4.81 -23.15
CA TYR A 172 -17.19 6.21 -23.22
C TYR A 172 -15.86 6.49 -22.51
N GLY A 173 -14.89 5.57 -22.68
CA GLY A 173 -13.47 5.85 -22.41
C GLY A 173 -13.13 5.96 -20.93
N ARG A 174 -12.58 4.89 -20.37
CA ARG A 174 -11.82 5.02 -19.11
C ARG A 174 -10.60 5.88 -19.38
N MET A 175 -10.31 6.82 -18.47
CA MET A 175 -9.05 7.56 -18.53
C MET A 175 -7.90 6.55 -18.44
N TYR A 176 -6.91 6.67 -19.34
CA TYR A 176 -5.67 5.87 -19.34
C TYR A 176 -4.91 5.96 -18.02
N VAL A 177 -5.18 7.04 -17.28
CA VAL A 177 -4.60 7.36 -15.99
C VAL A 177 -5.65 7.22 -14.90
N ARG A 178 -5.30 6.51 -13.83
CA ARG A 178 -6.11 6.36 -12.63
C ARG A 178 -5.33 6.80 -11.41
N SER A 179 -6.07 7.26 -10.41
CA SER A 179 -5.53 7.31 -9.07
C SER A 179 -5.73 5.95 -8.41
N GLU A 180 -4.62 5.32 -8.04
CA GLU A 180 -4.56 4.08 -7.27
C GLU A 180 -3.76 4.35 -6.01
N ASP A 181 -4.02 3.63 -4.92
CA ASP A 181 -3.35 3.84 -3.62
C ASP A 181 -3.25 5.31 -3.20
N PHE A 182 -4.40 6.00 -3.22
CA PHE A 182 -4.54 7.39 -2.78
C PHE A 182 -5.22 7.43 -1.43
N TYR A 183 -4.54 7.91 -0.40
CA TYR A 183 -5.14 8.01 0.93
C TYR A 183 -4.49 9.11 1.77
N PHE A 184 -5.24 9.55 2.76
CA PHE A 184 -4.75 10.36 3.86
C PHE A 184 -5.01 9.61 5.17
N GLY A 185 -4.03 9.64 6.06
CA GLY A 185 -4.03 8.90 7.31
C GLY A 185 -3.70 9.79 8.50
N TYR A 186 -4.28 9.43 9.63
CA TYR A 186 -3.88 9.85 10.96
C TYR A 186 -3.47 8.62 11.78
N ASN A 187 -2.30 8.67 12.42
CA ASN A 187 -1.84 7.66 13.35
C ASN A 187 -1.45 8.32 14.69
N GLY A 188 -2.22 8.04 15.72
CA GLY A 188 -1.91 8.41 17.09
C GLY A 188 -1.98 7.20 18.01
N ASP A 189 -1.47 7.33 19.24
CA ASP A 189 -1.28 6.23 20.20
C ASP A 189 -2.52 5.36 20.45
N TYR A 190 -3.72 5.92 20.26
CA TYR A 190 -5.00 5.26 20.54
C TYR A 190 -5.88 5.06 19.32
N LEU A 191 -5.54 5.69 18.20
CA LEU A 191 -6.43 5.78 17.04
C LEU A 191 -5.64 5.90 15.76
N GLN A 192 -5.88 4.96 14.85
CA GLN A 192 -5.39 4.97 13.50
C GLN A 192 -6.60 5.08 12.55
N LEU A 193 -6.55 6.06 11.64
CA LEU A 193 -7.61 6.32 10.67
C LEU A 193 -7.00 6.54 9.30
N TYR A 194 -7.54 5.87 8.29
CA TYR A 194 -7.19 6.09 6.89
C TYR A 194 -8.46 6.35 6.09
N ALA A 195 -8.41 7.37 5.23
CA ALA A 195 -9.49 7.71 4.33
C ALA A 195 -8.94 7.86 2.91
N GLY A 196 -9.53 7.14 1.96
CA GLY A 196 -9.10 7.16 0.57
C GLY A 196 -9.45 5.89 -0.17
N ARG A 197 -8.68 5.62 -1.22
CA ARG A 197 -8.72 4.43 -2.06
C ARG A 197 -7.41 3.67 -1.90
N PHE A 198 -7.47 2.51 -1.28
CA PHE A 198 -6.40 1.53 -1.16
C PHE A 198 -7.06 0.15 -1.05
N ASN A 199 -6.34 -0.90 -1.42
CA ASN A 199 -6.90 -2.25 -1.36
C ASN A 199 -6.87 -2.78 0.08
N SER A 200 -7.97 -3.42 0.49
CA SER A 200 -8.11 -4.03 1.82
C SER A 200 -8.50 -5.48 1.72
N HIS A 201 -7.92 -6.34 2.56
CA HIS A 201 -8.22 -7.77 2.52
C HIS A 201 -8.38 -8.36 3.93
N PHE A 202 -9.49 -9.06 4.13
CA PHE A 202 -9.91 -9.60 5.44
C PHE A 202 -9.81 -11.13 5.49
N ALA A 203 -8.70 -11.68 5.00
CA ALA A 203 -8.32 -13.08 5.09
C ALA A 203 -6.80 -13.21 4.94
N PRO A 204 -6.20 -14.39 5.19
CA PRO A 204 -4.80 -14.62 4.91
C PRO A 204 -4.45 -14.24 3.46
N PHE A 205 -3.26 -13.71 3.27
CA PHE A 205 -2.81 -13.29 1.93
C PHE A 205 -2.89 -14.46 0.92
N GLY A 206 -3.51 -14.21 -0.23
CA GLY A 206 -3.73 -15.22 -1.27
C GLY A 206 -4.85 -16.23 -0.98
N GLU A 207 -5.65 -16.02 0.07
CA GLU A 207 -6.85 -16.80 0.36
C GLU A 207 -8.11 -15.95 0.16
N ALA A 208 -9.19 -16.58 -0.31
CA ALA A 208 -10.46 -15.88 -0.51
C ALA A 208 -11.07 -15.43 0.82
N SER A 209 -11.53 -14.19 0.86
CA SER A 209 -12.31 -13.68 2.00
C SER A 209 -13.77 -14.10 1.89
N THR A 210 -14.40 -14.36 3.05
CA THR A 210 -15.85 -14.58 3.14
C THR A 210 -16.63 -13.27 3.30
N ILE A 211 -15.92 -12.15 3.47
CA ILE A 211 -16.46 -10.79 3.59
C ILE A 211 -16.03 -10.00 2.34
N LEU A 212 -16.79 -8.96 1.98
CA LEU A 212 -16.44 -8.05 0.89
C LEU A 212 -15.05 -7.44 1.12
N SER A 213 -14.08 -7.83 0.31
CA SER A 213 -12.70 -7.33 0.35
C SER A 213 -12.03 -7.48 -1.02
N ASP A 214 -10.92 -6.77 -1.22
CA ASP A 214 -10.11 -6.84 -2.43
C ASP A 214 -9.24 -8.09 -2.35
N ASN A 215 -9.74 -9.21 -2.88
CA ASN A 215 -9.04 -10.49 -2.83
C ASN A 215 -7.73 -10.40 -3.63
N PRO A 216 -6.55 -10.46 -2.98
CA PRO A 216 -5.29 -10.43 -3.69
C PRO A 216 -5.13 -11.76 -4.42
N ASN A 217 -5.09 -11.72 -5.77
CA ASN A 217 -5.05 -12.84 -6.72
C ASN A 217 -6.42 -13.33 -7.28
N ALA A 218 -7.49 -12.53 -7.20
CA ALA A 218 -8.69 -12.75 -8.03
C ALA A 218 -8.50 -12.21 -9.46
#